data_AF-E6PSF5-F1
#
_entry.id   AF-E6PSF5-F1
#
_cell.length_a   1.000
_cell.length_b   1.000
_cell.length_c   1.000
_cell.angle_alpha   90.00
_cell.angle_beta   90.00
_cell.angle_gamma   90.00
#
_symmetry.space_group_name_H-M   'P 1'
#
loop_
_entity.id
_entity.type
_entity.pdbx_description
1 polymer ?
#
loop_
_entity_poly.entity_id
_entity_poly.type
_entity_poly.pdbx_seq_one_letter_code
_entity_poly.pdbx_strand_id
1 'polypeptide(L)'
;MAISDESIKLALEHGRHLDAIQPRAISARFVKDRLILEFDNGAEVAVPVALLPPSVRQAQAKGFVSVQIEGAGHDLYMPEIDEGLYIPDLCARATFGELAAAA
;
A
#
# COMPACT_ATOMS: atom_id res chain seq x y z
N MET A 1 -10.42 -11.51 24.60
CA MET A 1 -9.74 -10.38 25.26
C MET A 1 -10.66 -9.18 25.17
N ALA A 2 -10.96 -8.52 26.29
CA ALA A 2 -11.65 -7.23 26.25
C ALA A 2 -10.64 -6.14 25.86
N ILE A 3 -11.00 -5.29 24.89
CA ILE A 3 -10.23 -4.10 24.55
C ILE A 3 -10.34 -3.13 25.74
N SER A 4 -9.21 -2.67 26.28
CA SER A 4 -9.19 -1.70 27.38
C SER A 4 -9.05 -0.27 26.86
N ASP A 5 -9.53 0.71 27.63
CA ASP A 5 -9.35 2.13 27.31
C ASP A 5 -7.88 2.49 27.11
N GLU A 6 -6.98 1.90 27.91
CA GLU A 6 -5.54 2.07 27.77
C GLU A 6 -5.01 1.54 26.43
N SER A 7 -5.49 0.37 25.99
CA SER A 7 -5.12 -0.20 24.69
C SER A 7 -5.62 0.66 23.51
N ILE A 8 -6.80 1.28 23.65
CA ILE A 8 -7.34 2.22 22.66
C ILE A 8 -6.46 3.47 22.61
N LYS A 9 -6.12 4.03 23.78
CA LYS A 9 -5.28 5.24 23.86
C LYS A 9 -3.91 5.02 23.23
N LEU A 10 -3.25 3.91 23.55
CA LEU A 10 -1.95 3.55 22.97
C LEU A 10 -2.03 3.39 21.45
N ALA A 11 -3.07 2.73 20.93
CA ALA A 11 -3.27 2.59 19.48
C ALA A 11 -3.48 3.95 18.78
N LEU A 12 -4.25 4.86 19.39
CA LEU A 12 -4.48 6.21 18.86
C LEU A 12 -3.22 7.08 18.90
N GLU A 13 -2.42 6.98 19.96
CA GLU A 13 -1.13 7.68 20.07
C GLU A 13 -0.15 7.18 19.01
N HIS A 14 -0.06 5.87 18.82
CA HIS A 14 0.76 5.26 17.79
C HIS A 14 0.33 5.69 16.38
N GLY A 15 -0.97 5.68 16.10
CA GLY A 15 -1.52 6.17 14.83
C GLY A 15 -1.16 7.63 14.54
N ARG A 16 -1.30 8.52 15.54
CA ARG A 16 -0.90 9.94 15.38
C ARG A 16 0.58 10.11 15.14
N HIS A 17 1.42 9.34 15.81
CA HIS A 17 2.87 9.40 15.61
C HIS A 17 3.25 8.97 14.20
N LEU A 18 2.68 7.86 13.71
CA LEU A 18 2.92 7.38 12.35
C LEU A 18 2.43 8.36 11.29
N ASP A 19 1.23 8.91 11.42
CA ASP A 19 0.67 9.90 10.47
C ASP A 19 1.54 11.17 10.38
N ALA A 20 2.28 11.52 11.44
CA ALA A 20 3.17 12.67 11.43
C ALA A 20 4.50 12.45 10.70
N ILE A 21 4.91 11.19 10.49
CA ILE A 21 6.23 10.85 9.94
C ILE A 21 6.17 10.05 8.63
N GLN A 22 5.03 9.41 8.33
CA GLN A 22 4.88 8.60 7.13
C GLN A 22 4.71 9.48 5.90
N PRO A 23 5.44 9.21 4.81
CA PRO A 23 5.23 9.90 3.55
C PRO A 23 3.87 9.50 2.97
N ARG A 24 3.19 10.46 2.33
CA ARG A 24 1.86 10.24 1.74
C ARG A 24 1.99 9.97 0.26
N ALA A 25 1.36 8.90 -0.22
CA ALA A 25 1.30 8.65 -1.65
C ALA A 25 0.45 9.74 -2.31
N ILE A 26 0.98 10.33 -3.38
CA ILE A 26 0.31 11.36 -4.19
C ILE A 26 -0.02 10.86 -5.59
N SER A 27 0.60 9.77 -6.02
CA SER A 27 0.38 9.16 -7.32
C SER A 27 0.70 7.66 -7.26
N ALA A 28 -0.15 6.87 -7.92
CA ALA A 28 -0.03 5.43 -8.00
C ALA A 28 -0.44 4.99 -9.41
N ARG A 29 0.40 4.20 -10.08
CA ARG A 29 0.10 3.69 -11.42
C ARG A 29 0.77 2.37 -11.70
N PHE A 30 0.12 1.54 -12.51
CA PHE A 30 0.78 0.38 -13.09
C PHE A 30 1.60 0.75 -14.32
N VAL A 31 2.84 0.25 -14.39
CA VAL A 31 3.74 0.36 -15.54
C VAL A 31 4.35 -1.01 -15.83
N LYS A 32 3.85 -1.68 -16.88
CA LYS A 32 4.18 -3.08 -17.18
C LYS A 32 3.89 -3.97 -15.95
N ASP A 33 4.89 -4.68 -15.45
CA ASP A 33 4.79 -5.63 -14.33
C ASP A 33 5.11 -4.99 -12.96
N ARG A 34 4.92 -3.67 -12.83
CA ARG A 34 5.22 -2.92 -11.61
C ARG A 34 4.11 -1.94 -11.27
N LEU A 35 3.84 -1.78 -9.98
CA LEU A 35 3.08 -0.68 -9.41
C LEU A 35 4.08 0.40 -8.95
N ILE A 36 3.98 1.59 -9.51
CA ILE A 36 4.82 2.74 -9.15
C ILE A 36 4.03 3.62 -8.19
N LEU A 37 4.65 3.95 -7.05
CA LEU A 37 4.13 4.83 -6.02
C LEU A 37 5.04 6.06 -5.92
N GLU A 38 4.47 7.24 -6.03
CA GLU A 38 5.15 8.53 -5.84
C GLU A 38 4.61 9.19 -4.58
N PHE A 39 5.52 9.75 -3.78
CA PHE A 39 5.20 10.31 -2.46
C PHE A 39 5.40 11.84 -2.41
N ASP A 40 4.71 12.48 -1.48
CA ASP A 40 4.75 13.93 -1.23
C ASP A 40 6.15 14.48 -0.90
N ASN A 41 7.02 13.63 -0.36
CA ASN A 41 8.42 13.95 -0.09
C ASN A 41 9.36 13.78 -1.30
N GLY A 42 8.83 13.45 -2.48
CA GLY A 42 9.59 13.25 -3.71
C GLY A 42 10.21 11.86 -3.86
N ALA A 43 9.96 10.93 -2.94
CA ALA A 43 10.38 9.55 -3.09
C ALA A 43 9.51 8.80 -4.11
N GLU A 44 10.10 7.77 -4.74
CA GLU A 44 9.40 6.81 -5.59
C GLU A 44 9.70 5.39 -5.11
N VAL A 45 8.67 4.55 -5.01
CA VAL A 45 8.78 3.11 -4.74
C VAL A 45 8.12 2.33 -5.87
N ALA A 46 8.86 1.39 -6.45
CA ALA A 46 8.34 0.46 -7.45
C ALA A 46 8.13 -0.92 -6.83
N VAL A 47 6.88 -1.38 -6.78
CA VAL A 47 6.49 -2.70 -6.26
C VAL A 47 6.25 -3.66 -7.43
N PRO A 48 6.97 -4.78 -7.53
CA PRO A 48 6.68 -5.80 -8.54
C PRO A 48 5.25 -6.34 -8.41
N VAL A 49 4.53 -6.49 -9.52
CA VAL A 49 3.17 -7.04 -9.54
C VAL A 49 3.14 -8.45 -8.93
N ALA A 50 4.22 -9.23 -9.08
CA ALA A 50 4.38 -10.55 -8.46
C ALA A 50 4.13 -10.55 -6.93
N LEU A 51 4.43 -9.44 -6.25
CA LEU A 51 4.23 -9.30 -4.82
C LEU A 51 2.79 -8.91 -4.45
N LEU A 52 2.00 -8.38 -5.38
CA LEU A 52 0.62 -7.96 -5.08
C LEU A 52 -0.30 -9.17 -4.88
N PRO A 53 -1.45 -9.04 -4.19
CA PRO A 53 -2.40 -10.14 -4.02
C PRO A 53 -2.85 -10.76 -5.35
N PRO A 54 -3.21 -12.07 -5.37
CA PRO A 54 -3.63 -12.75 -6.59
C PRO A 54 -4.78 -12.06 -7.34
N SER A 55 -5.73 -11.46 -6.61
CA SER A 55 -6.85 -10.68 -7.17
C SER A 55 -6.33 -9.53 -8.04
N VAL A 56 -5.44 -8.71 -7.48
CA VAL A 56 -4.80 -7.58 -8.16
C VAL A 56 -3.97 -8.04 -9.35
N ARG A 57 -3.16 -9.10 -9.20
CA ARG A 57 -2.35 -9.64 -10.31
C ARG A 57 -3.21 -10.08 -11.50
N GLN A 58 -4.29 -10.80 -11.22
CA GLN A 58 -5.19 -11.30 -12.26
C GLN A 58 -5.94 -10.16 -12.96
N ALA A 59 -6.39 -9.16 -12.20
CA ALA A 59 -7.06 -8.01 -12.77
C ALA A 59 -6.11 -7.15 -13.60
N GLN A 60 -4.86 -6.97 -13.16
CA GLN A 60 -3.84 -6.23 -13.90
C GLN A 60 -3.47 -6.94 -15.21
N ALA A 61 -3.35 -8.27 -15.19
CA ALA A 61 -3.12 -9.06 -16.40
C ALA A 61 -4.27 -8.93 -17.43
N LYS A 62 -5.48 -8.61 -16.97
CA LYS A 62 -6.64 -8.34 -17.84
C LYS A 62 -6.73 -6.87 -18.30
N GLY A 63 -5.88 -5.99 -17.76
CA GLY A 63 -5.82 -4.57 -18.13
C GLY A 63 -6.95 -3.70 -17.56
N PHE A 64 -7.63 -4.15 -16.49
CA PHE A 64 -8.82 -3.48 -15.94
C PHE A 64 -8.64 -2.94 -14.52
N VAL A 65 -7.42 -2.69 -14.06
CA VAL A 65 -7.21 -2.19 -12.69
C VAL A 65 -6.98 -0.69 -12.71
N SER A 66 -7.99 0.07 -12.27
CA SER A 66 -7.74 1.43 -11.81
C SER A 66 -7.23 1.38 -10.37
N VAL A 67 -6.39 2.36 -10.02
CA VAL A 67 -5.89 2.51 -8.65
C VAL A 67 -6.29 3.88 -8.16
N GLN A 68 -6.96 3.89 -7.02
CA GLN A 68 -7.31 5.10 -6.28
C GLN A 68 -6.46 5.17 -5.03
N ILE A 69 -6.06 6.37 -4.65
CA ILE A 69 -5.37 6.62 -3.39
C ILE A 69 -6.42 7.06 -2.37
N GLU A 70 -6.50 6.35 -1.26
CA GLU A 70 -7.41 6.63 -0.15
C GLU A 70 -6.61 6.77 1.16
N GLY A 71 -7.33 6.88 2.28
CA GLY A 71 -6.69 6.92 3.61
C GLY A 71 -5.72 8.08 3.80
N ALA A 72 -5.96 9.21 3.15
CA ALA A 72 -5.05 10.37 3.11
C ALA A 72 -3.65 10.08 2.55
N GLY A 73 -3.52 9.10 1.65
CA GLY A 73 -2.25 8.72 1.02
C GLY A 73 -1.63 7.45 1.57
N HIS A 74 -2.35 6.70 2.41
CA HIS A 74 -1.84 5.48 3.05
C HIS A 74 -2.45 4.19 2.47
N ASP A 75 -3.52 4.31 1.69
CA ASP A 75 -4.23 3.16 1.13
C ASP A 75 -4.35 3.27 -0.38
N LEU A 76 -4.32 2.12 -1.04
CA LEU A 76 -4.73 1.96 -2.43
C LEU A 76 -6.06 1.23 -2.46
N TYR A 77 -6.98 1.69 -3.28
CA TYR A 77 -8.24 1.01 -3.55
C TYR A 77 -8.36 0.71 -5.03
N MET A 78 -8.75 -0.52 -5.35
CA MET A 78 -9.04 -0.99 -6.70
C MET A 78 -10.53 -1.34 -6.83
N PRO A 79 -11.36 -0.41 -7.33
CA PRO A 79 -12.82 -0.56 -7.32
C PRO A 79 -13.33 -1.76 -8.10
N GLU A 80 -12.65 -2.18 -9.18
CA GLU A 80 -13.13 -3.25 -10.06
C GLU A 80 -13.07 -4.63 -9.40
N ILE A 81 -12.24 -4.78 -8.36
CA ILE A 81 -12.06 -6.02 -7.60
C ILE A 81 -12.38 -5.87 -6.11
N ASP A 82 -12.82 -4.69 -5.70
CA ASP A 82 -13.11 -4.33 -4.30
C ASP A 82 -11.96 -4.70 -3.35
N GLU A 83 -10.73 -4.38 -3.74
CA GLU A 83 -9.52 -4.72 -2.99
C GLU A 83 -8.85 -3.44 -2.47
N GLY A 84 -8.52 -3.44 -1.19
CA GLY A 84 -7.74 -2.40 -0.54
C GLY A 84 -6.35 -2.89 -0.15
N LEU A 85 -5.31 -2.09 -0.39
CA LEU A 85 -3.93 -2.38 0.00
C LEU A 85 -3.36 -1.25 0.85
N TYR A 86 -2.78 -1.61 1.99
CA TYR A 86 -2.07 -0.65 2.83
C TYR A 86 -0.65 -0.39 2.29
N ILE A 87 -0.35 0.86 1.99
CA ILE A 87 0.88 1.28 1.29
C ILE A 87 2.14 0.99 2.11
N PRO A 88 2.21 1.28 3.43
CA PRO A 88 3.40 0.95 4.22
C PRO A 88 3.75 -0.53 4.20
N ASP A 89 2.74 -1.42 4.22
CA ASP A 89 2.97 -2.86 4.08
C ASP A 89 3.51 -3.19 2.68
N LEU A 90 2.95 -2.62 1.62
CA LEU A 90 3.48 -2.81 0.26
C LEU A 90 4.95 -2.36 0.14
N CYS A 91 5.31 -1.22 0.72
CA CYS A 91 6.68 -0.73 0.72
C CYS A 91 7.61 -1.69 1.48
N ALA A 92 7.19 -2.18 2.64
CA ALA A 92 7.97 -3.17 3.39
C ALA A 92 8.19 -4.45 2.56
N ARG A 93 7.16 -4.96 1.90
CA ARG A 93 7.25 -6.15 1.03
C ARG A 93 8.21 -5.93 -0.15
N ALA A 94 8.29 -4.72 -0.67
CA ALA A 94 9.20 -4.34 -1.76
C ALA A 94 10.67 -4.14 -1.32
N THR A 95 10.96 -3.96 -0.02
CA THR A 95 12.32 -3.71 0.48
C THR A 95 12.92 -4.87 1.28
N PHE A 96 12.09 -5.76 1.83
CA PHE A 96 12.52 -6.88 2.67
C PHE A 96 12.47 -8.22 1.91
N GLY A 97 12.70 -9.34 2.60
CA GLY A 97 13.00 -10.67 2.00
C GLY A 97 11.99 -11.20 0.97
N GLU A 98 10.77 -10.66 0.94
CA GLU A 98 9.79 -10.97 -0.09
C GLU A 98 10.21 -10.51 -1.49
N LEU A 99 11.06 -9.50 -1.60
CA LEU A 99 11.65 -9.09 -2.87
C LEU A 99 12.41 -10.24 -3.54
N ALA A 100 13.02 -11.14 -2.77
CA ALA A 100 13.70 -12.33 -3.33
C ALA A 100 12.72 -13.31 -4.01
N ALA A 101 11.45 -13.32 -3.61
CA ALA A 101 10.40 -14.12 -4.23
C ALA A 101 9.79 -13.46 -5.49
N ALA A 102 10.20 -12.22 -5.81
CA ALA A 102 9.74 -11.49 -7.00
C ALA A 102 10.61 -11.73 -8.25
N ALA A 103 11.69 -12.52 -8.14
CA ALA A 103 12.65 -12.81 -9.22
C ALA A 103 12.23 -13.98 -10.12
#